data_AF-H6UPB0-F1
#
_entry.id   AF-H6UPB0-F1
#
_cell.length_a   1.000
_cell.length_b   1.000
_cell.length_c   1.000
_cell.angle_alpha   90.00
_cell.angle_beta   90.00
_cell.angle_gamma   90.00
#
_symmetry.space_group_name_H-M   'P 1'
#
loop_
_entity.id
_entity.type
_entity.pdbx_description
1 polymer ?
#
loop_
_entity_poly.entity_id
_entity_poly.type
_entity_poly.pdbx_seq_one_letter_code
_entity_poly.pdbx_strand_id
1 'polypeptide(L)'
;MLAVLKGIPLIQDIRAEGNSRSWIMTIDGHPARGEIFSEAFSISLFLNDLESLPKPCLAYVTLLLAAHPDVHDYAIQLTADGGWLNGYYTTSSSSELIAIEIEKHLALTCILKNVIRNHHKLYSGGV
;
A
#
# COMPACT_ATOMS: atom_id res chain seq x y z
N MET A 1 -4.51 18.16 1.80
CA MET A 1 -4.16 16.74 2.03
C MET A 1 -3.00 16.54 3.00
N LEU A 2 -1.80 17.08 2.73
CA LEU A 2 -0.65 16.90 3.64
C LEU A 2 -0.93 17.23 5.12
N ALA A 3 -1.69 18.30 5.39
CA ALA A 3 -2.12 18.65 6.75
C ALA A 3 -3.00 17.58 7.41
N VAL A 4 -3.87 16.93 6.62
CA VAL A 4 -4.70 15.81 7.08
C VAL A 4 -3.82 14.61 7.43
N LEU A 5 -2.90 14.23 6.54
CA LEU A 5 -1.98 13.12 6.78
C LEU A 5 -1.11 13.35 8.04
N LYS A 6 -0.63 14.58 8.27
CA LYS A 6 0.11 14.95 9.49
C LYS A 6 -0.73 14.85 10.77
N GLY A 7 -2.06 14.86 10.67
CA GLY A 7 -2.97 14.71 11.79
C GLY A 7 -3.28 13.25 12.14
N ILE A 8 -2.85 12.28 11.32
CA ILE A 8 -3.12 10.85 11.53
C ILE A 8 -1.96 10.24 12.33
N PRO A 9 -2.16 9.76 13.57
CA PRO A 9 -1.08 9.32 14.46
C PRO A 9 -0.22 8.16 13.92
N LEU A 10 -0.80 7.31 13.07
CA LEU A 10 -0.10 6.20 12.44
C LEU A 10 0.93 6.65 11.41
N ILE A 11 0.79 7.86 10.86
CA ILE A 11 1.65 8.37 9.79
C ILE A 11 2.80 9.18 10.40
N GLN A 12 4.03 8.78 10.09
CA GLN A 12 5.24 9.37 10.63
C GLN A 12 6.25 9.65 9.50
N ASP A 13 7.32 10.37 9.83
CA ASP A 13 8.48 10.61 8.96
C ASP A 13 8.17 11.18 7.56
N ILE A 14 7.10 11.96 7.42
CA ILE A 14 6.68 12.51 6.11
C ILE A 14 7.75 13.46 5.55
N ARG A 15 8.33 13.11 4.40
CA ARG A 15 9.32 13.92 3.66
C ARG A 15 8.90 14.02 2.20
N ALA A 16 9.00 15.21 1.61
CA ALA A 16 8.70 15.40 0.20
C ALA A 16 9.80 14.78 -0.68
N GLU A 17 9.41 14.15 -1.79
CA GLU A 17 10.33 13.66 -2.81
C GLU A 17 10.34 14.60 -4.02
N GLY A 18 11.47 15.24 -4.31
CA GLY A 18 11.62 16.04 -5.53
C GLY A 18 10.60 17.19 -5.62
N ASN A 19 9.65 17.09 -6.56
CA ASN A 19 8.56 18.05 -6.73
C ASN A 19 7.49 17.87 -5.63
N SER A 20 6.79 18.95 -5.27
CA SER A 20 5.92 19.03 -4.09
C SER A 20 4.65 18.15 -4.10
N ARG A 21 4.57 17.15 -5.00
CA ARG A 21 3.40 16.29 -5.22
C ARG A 21 3.57 14.87 -4.71
N SER A 22 4.78 14.45 -4.33
CA SER A 22 5.04 13.13 -3.75
C SER A 22 5.74 13.23 -2.40
N TRP A 23 5.47 12.24 -1.54
CA TRP A 23 6.10 12.11 -0.24
C TRP A 23 6.46 10.67 0.03
N ILE A 24 7.56 10.47 0.76
CA ILE A 24 7.84 9.25 1.50
C ILE A 24 7.39 9.44 2.95
N MET A 25 6.90 8.38 3.56
CA MET A 25 6.46 8.36 4.95
C MET A 25 6.55 6.94 5.51
N THR A 26 6.27 6.82 6.80
CA THR A 26 6.03 5.54 7.45
C THR A 26 4.58 5.50 7.93
N ILE A 27 3.91 4.35 7.83
CA ILE A 27 2.59 4.12 8.42
C ILE A 27 2.74 2.93 9.36
N ASP A 28 2.67 3.18 10.66
CA ASP A 28 2.93 2.17 11.70
C ASP A 28 4.25 1.39 11.45
N GLY A 29 5.33 2.13 11.14
CA GLY A 29 6.64 1.57 10.82
C GLY A 29 6.77 0.91 9.43
N HIS A 30 5.70 0.87 8.62
CA HIS A 30 5.74 0.33 7.27
C HIS A 30 6.12 1.42 6.26
N PRO A 31 7.08 1.18 5.35
CA PRO A 31 7.41 2.15 4.32
C PRO A 31 6.21 2.45 3.43
N ALA A 32 5.94 3.73 3.24
CA ALA A 32 4.83 4.21 2.44
C ALA A 32 5.24 5.39 1.55
N ARG A 33 4.53 5.55 0.43
CA ARG A 33 4.63 6.69 -0.48
C ARG A 33 3.26 7.30 -0.65
N GLY A 34 3.20 8.61 -0.79
CA GLY A 34 1.97 9.33 -1.12
C GLY A 34 2.16 10.17 -2.37
N GLU A 35 1.14 10.25 -3.21
CA GLU A 35 1.14 11.10 -4.41
C GLU A 35 -0.19 11.86 -4.51
N ILE A 36 -0.13 13.16 -4.83
CA ILE A 36 -1.31 13.98 -5.09
C ILE A 36 -1.56 14.10 -6.59
N PHE A 37 -2.80 13.78 -6.98
CA PHE A 37 -3.41 14.02 -8.28
C PHE A 37 -4.46 15.13 -8.17
N SER A 38 -5.06 15.52 -9.30
CA SER A 38 -5.97 16.68 -9.35
C SER A 38 -7.14 16.61 -8.35
N GLU A 39 -7.74 15.43 -8.15
CA GLU A 39 -8.91 15.24 -7.26
C GLU A 39 -8.74 14.07 -6.26
N ALA A 40 -7.66 13.32 -6.39
CA ALA A 40 -7.37 12.15 -5.58
C ALA A 40 -5.97 12.27 -4.98
N PHE A 41 -5.74 11.55 -3.89
CA PHE A 41 -4.40 11.22 -3.47
C PHE A 41 -4.27 9.71 -3.40
N SER A 42 -3.10 9.19 -3.74
CA SER A 42 -2.78 7.79 -3.52
C SER A 42 -1.85 7.63 -2.33
N ILE A 43 -1.96 6.49 -1.67
CA ILE A 43 -0.95 5.98 -0.75
C ILE A 43 -0.55 4.61 -1.26
N SER A 44 0.75 4.36 -1.33
CA SER A 44 1.34 3.08 -1.63
C SER A 44 2.07 2.54 -0.41
N LEU A 45 1.70 1.36 0.06
CA LEU A 45 2.37 0.65 1.15
C LEU A 45 3.26 -0.46 0.60
N PHE A 46 4.51 -0.53 1.05
CA PHE A 46 5.48 -1.48 0.54
C PHE A 46 5.07 -2.92 0.86
N LEU A 47 5.10 -3.80 -0.13
CA LEU A 47 4.89 -5.25 0.00
C LEU A 47 6.24 -5.95 -0.16
N ASN A 48 6.79 -6.42 0.96
CA ASN A 48 8.09 -7.10 0.99
C ASN A 48 8.09 -8.31 0.04
N ASP A 49 9.18 -8.47 -0.70
CA ASP A 49 9.50 -9.65 -1.52
C ASP A 49 8.45 -10.00 -2.59
N LEU A 50 7.56 -9.07 -2.95
CA LEU A 50 6.49 -9.34 -3.91
C LEU A 50 7.04 -9.73 -5.30
N GLU A 51 8.14 -9.11 -5.71
CA GLU A 51 8.86 -9.37 -6.96
C GLU A 51 9.42 -10.79 -7.08
N SER A 52 9.56 -11.49 -5.96
CA SER A 52 10.02 -12.87 -5.93
C SER A 52 8.91 -13.88 -6.26
N LEU A 53 7.64 -13.46 -6.22
CA LEU A 53 6.53 -14.34 -6.51
C LEU A 53 6.51 -14.72 -8.00
N PRO A 54 6.17 -15.98 -8.33
CA PRO A 54 5.92 -16.38 -9.71
C PRO A 54 4.82 -15.51 -10.34
N LYS A 55 4.96 -15.18 -11.62
CA LYS A 55 3.97 -14.38 -12.36
C LYS A 55 2.52 -14.87 -12.21
N PRO A 56 2.23 -16.19 -12.24
CA PRO A 56 0.87 -16.67 -11.98
C PRO A 56 0.34 -16.29 -10.59
N CYS A 57 1.18 -16.33 -9.55
CA CYS A 57 0.79 -15.93 -8.20
C CYS A 57 0.42 -14.45 -8.15
N LEU A 58 1.21 -13.58 -8.79
CA LEU A 58 0.90 -12.16 -8.90
C LEU A 58 -0.45 -11.92 -9.60
N ALA A 59 -0.73 -12.65 -10.69
CA ALA A 59 -2.01 -12.57 -11.38
C ALA A 59 -3.18 -12.99 -10.48
N TYR A 60 -3.03 -14.06 -9.70
CA TYR A 60 -4.07 -14.49 -8.76
C TYR A 60 -4.32 -13.49 -7.64
N VAL A 61 -3.27 -12.91 -7.05
CA VAL A 61 -3.45 -11.88 -6.00
C VAL A 61 -4.17 -10.66 -6.57
N THR A 62 -3.78 -10.19 -7.75
CA THR A 62 -4.46 -9.06 -8.43
C THR A 62 -5.94 -9.38 -8.70
N LEU A 63 -6.26 -10.58 -9.18
CA LEU A 63 -7.65 -11.00 -9.41
C LEU A 63 -8.46 -11.08 -8.12
N LEU A 64 -7.87 -11.58 -7.03
CA LEU A 64 -8.53 -11.66 -5.73
C LEU A 64 -8.85 -10.27 -5.16
N LEU A 65 -7.92 -9.32 -5.29
CA LEU A 65 -8.17 -7.94 -4.91
C LEU A 65 -9.32 -7.35 -5.74
N ALA A 66 -9.25 -7.49 -7.07
CA ALA A 66 -10.28 -6.95 -7.97
C ALA A 66 -11.66 -7.60 -7.80
N ALA A 67 -11.73 -8.86 -7.35
CA ALA A 67 -12.98 -9.60 -7.22
C ALA A 67 -13.74 -9.29 -5.92
N HIS A 68 -13.09 -8.75 -4.89
CA HIS A 68 -13.70 -8.56 -3.58
C HIS A 68 -14.17 -7.11 -3.37
N PRO A 69 -15.48 -6.85 -3.16
CA PRO A 69 -16.02 -5.50 -3.07
C PRO A 69 -15.34 -4.57 -2.06
N ASP A 70 -14.88 -5.09 -0.92
CA ASP A 70 -14.24 -4.24 0.09
C ASP A 70 -12.79 -3.86 -0.20
N VAL A 71 -12.15 -4.46 -1.21
CA VAL A 71 -10.71 -4.26 -1.51
C VAL A 71 -10.41 -4.05 -3.00
N HIS A 72 -11.43 -3.93 -3.86
CA HIS A 72 -11.24 -3.78 -5.30
C HIS A 72 -10.59 -2.45 -5.71
N ASP A 73 -10.59 -1.45 -4.82
CA ASP A 73 -9.92 -0.17 -5.01
C ASP A 73 -8.40 -0.25 -4.80
N TYR A 74 -7.88 -1.37 -4.27
CA TYR A 74 -6.45 -1.58 -4.09
C TYR A 74 -5.83 -2.27 -5.30
N ALA A 75 -4.67 -1.76 -5.73
CA ALA A 75 -3.93 -2.32 -6.85
C ALA A 75 -2.49 -2.67 -6.44
N ILE A 76 -1.99 -3.79 -6.97
CA ILE A 76 -0.56 -4.11 -6.90
C ILE A 76 0.19 -3.27 -7.93
N GLN A 77 1.22 -2.56 -7.48
CA GLN A 77 2.15 -1.84 -8.33
C GLN A 77 3.55 -2.44 -8.17
N LEU A 78 4.16 -2.87 -9.27
CA LEU A 78 5.55 -3.29 -9.31
C LEU A 78 6.38 -2.13 -9.85
N THR A 79 7.36 -1.67 -9.08
CA THR A 79 8.33 -0.66 -9.49
C THR A 79 9.74 -1.24 -9.42
N ALA A 80 10.74 -0.47 -9.85
CA ALA A 80 12.14 -0.85 -9.68
C ALA A 80 12.54 -1.00 -8.19
N ASP A 81 11.82 -0.34 -7.28
CA ASP A 81 12.07 -0.36 -5.84
C ASP A 81 11.36 -1.51 -5.12
N GLY A 82 10.57 -2.32 -5.84
CA GLY A 82 9.84 -3.47 -5.33
C GLY A 82 8.32 -3.37 -5.51
N GLY A 83 7.60 -4.25 -4.82
CA GLY A 83 6.14 -4.30 -4.85
C GLY A 83 5.46 -3.35 -3.87
N TRP A 84 4.33 -2.80 -4.28
CA TRP A 84 3.53 -1.88 -3.49
C TRP A 84 2.05 -2.26 -3.59
N LEU A 85 1.32 -2.09 -2.48
CA LEU A 85 -0.13 -2.04 -2.48
C LEU A 85 -0.53 -0.57 -2.55
N ASN A 86 -1.18 -0.16 -3.63
CA ASN A 86 -1.62 1.21 -3.84
C ASN A 86 -3.12 1.32 -3.58
N GLY A 87 -3.53 2.35 -2.83
CA GLY A 87 -4.92 2.71 -2.59
C GLY A 87 -5.17 4.17 -2.94
N TYR A 88 -6.37 4.47 -3.43
CA TYR A 88 -6.79 5.83 -3.79
C TYR A 88 -7.81 6.37 -2.80
N TYR A 89 -7.71 7.67 -2.55
CA TYR A 89 -8.53 8.36 -1.57
C TYR A 89 -8.98 9.70 -2.16
N THR A 90 -10.25 10.02 -1.99
CA THR A 90 -10.81 11.27 -2.49
C THR A 90 -10.39 12.43 -1.59
N THR A 91 -9.96 13.53 -2.20
CA THR A 91 -9.49 14.71 -1.46
C THR A 91 -10.60 15.46 -0.71
N SER A 92 -11.86 15.18 -1.05
CA SER A 92 -13.07 15.70 -0.42
C SER A 92 -13.52 14.92 0.82
N SER A 93 -12.91 13.77 1.12
CA SER A 93 -13.23 12.97 2.31
C SER A 93 -12.82 13.65 3.61
N SER A 94 -13.53 13.35 4.70
CA SER A 94 -13.15 13.84 6.03
C SER A 94 -11.85 13.19 6.52
N SER A 95 -11.17 13.84 7.46
CA SER A 95 -9.95 13.31 8.10
C SER A 95 -10.16 11.96 8.76
N GLU A 96 -11.32 11.76 9.39
CA GLU A 96 -11.68 10.54 10.11
C GLU A 96 -11.87 9.37 9.13
N LEU A 97 -12.56 9.62 8.02
CA LEU A 97 -12.74 8.61 6.97
C LEU A 97 -11.39 8.21 6.35
N ILE A 98 -10.53 9.19 6.06
CA ILE A 98 -9.18 8.92 5.55
C ILE A 98 -8.38 8.07 6.55
N ALA A 99 -8.44 8.38 7.85
CA ALA A 99 -7.75 7.59 8.86
C ALA A 99 -8.23 6.13 8.89
N ILE A 100 -9.55 5.90 8.86
CA ILE A 100 -10.15 4.55 8.82
C ILE A 100 -9.70 3.78 7.57
N GLU A 101 -9.72 4.42 6.40
CA GLU A 101 -9.30 3.76 5.16
C GLU A 101 -7.79 3.47 5.14
N ILE A 102 -6.97 4.30 5.80
CA ILE A 102 -5.54 4.02 5.98
C ILE A 102 -5.32 2.83 6.92
N GLU A 103 -6.10 2.70 7.99
CA GLU A 103 -6.04 1.53 8.88
C GLU A 103 -6.41 0.24 8.15
N LYS A 104 -7.47 0.26 7.32
CA LYS A 104 -7.86 -0.87 6.46
C LYS A 104 -6.76 -1.22 5.47
N HIS A 105 -6.19 -0.21 4.81
CA HIS A 105 -5.09 -0.39 3.86
C HIS A 105 -3.89 -1.06 4.54
N LEU A 106 -3.49 -0.56 5.71
CA LEU A 106 -2.41 -1.12 6.52
C LEU A 106 -2.70 -2.59 6.90
N ALA A 107 -3.90 -2.90 7.37
CA ALA A 107 -4.29 -4.26 7.73
C ALA A 107 -4.18 -5.22 6.52
N LEU A 108 -4.67 -4.80 5.35
CA LEU A 108 -4.56 -5.57 4.12
C LEU A 108 -3.10 -5.77 3.70
N THR A 109 -2.27 -4.72 3.75
CA THR A 109 -0.83 -4.83 3.50
C THR A 109 -0.19 -5.87 4.43
N CYS A 110 -0.47 -5.83 5.73
CA CYS A 110 0.07 -6.79 6.70
C CYS A 110 -0.35 -8.23 6.41
N ILE A 111 -1.60 -8.45 6.00
CA ILE A 111 -2.10 -9.76 5.59
C ILE A 111 -1.35 -10.25 4.35
N LEU A 112 -1.22 -9.42 3.33
CA LEU A 112 -0.51 -9.78 2.10
C LEU A 112 0.96 -10.07 2.36
N LYS A 113 1.65 -9.27 3.18
CA LYS A 113 3.03 -9.56 3.62
C LYS A 113 3.15 -10.93 4.28
N ASN A 114 2.18 -11.32 5.11
CA ASN A 114 2.16 -12.64 5.72
C ASN A 114 1.96 -13.77 4.69
N VAL A 115 1.07 -13.58 3.71
CA VAL A 115 0.87 -14.54 2.62
C VAL A 115 2.15 -14.71 1.80
N ILE A 116 2.80 -13.62 1.40
CA ILE A 116 4.06 -13.62 0.62
C ILE A 116 5.16 -14.33 1.42
N ARG A 117 5.36 -13.96 2.69
CA ARG A 117 6.36 -14.59 3.57
C ARG A 117 6.11 -16.08 3.79
N ASN A 118 4.86 -16.51 3.92
CA ASN A 118 4.53 -17.92 4.11
C ASN A 118 4.74 -18.73 2.83
N HIS A 119 4.49 -18.15 1.66
CA HIS A 119 4.90 -18.77 0.39
C HIS A 119 6.40 -19.07 0.40
N HIS A 120 7.25 -18.11 0.80
CA HIS A 120 8.67 -18.38 0.92
C HIS A 120 8.99 -19.56 1.83
N LYS A 121 8.41 -19.64 3.03
CA LYS A 121 8.68 -20.75 3.97
C LYS A 121 8.26 -22.12 3.42
N LEU A 122 7.17 -22.18 2.67
CA LEU A 122 6.66 -23.43 2.12
C LEU A 122 7.52 -23.92 0.94
N TYR A 123 8.09 -23.01 0.16
CA TYR A 123 8.85 -23.35 -1.05
C TYR A 123 10.38 -23.23 -0.90
N SER A 124 10.90 -22.67 0.20
CA SER A 124 12.34 -22.72 0.54
C SER A 124 12.74 -23.98 1.31
N GLY A 125 11.78 -24.85 1.64
CA GLY A 125 11.98 -26.12 2.36
C GLY A 125 12.21 -27.36 1.49
N GLY A 126 12.38 -27.23 0.17
CA GLY A 126 12.77 -28.34 -0.73
C GLY A 126 13.15 -27.77 -2.09
N VAL A 127 14.29 -28.11 -2.71
CA VAL A 127 15.03 -29.39 -2.78
C VAL A 127 16.49 -29.20 -2.36
#